data_AF-A0A355AMR3-F1
#
_entry.id   AF-A0A355AMR3-F1
#
_cell.length_a   1.000
_cell.length_b   1.000
_cell.length_c   1.000
_cell.angle_alpha   90.00
_cell.angle_beta   90.00
_cell.angle_gamma   90.00
#
_symmetry.space_group_name_H-M   'P 1'
#
loop_
_entity.id
_entity.type
_entity.pdbx_description
1 polymer ?
#
loop_
_entity_poly.entity_id
_entity_poly.type
_entity_poly.pdbx_seq_one_letter_code
_entity_poly.pdbx_strand_id
1 'polypeptide(L)'
;MKEMSEMTCPQMFGTGSLNTAARHISLLCLCLSGSLALGAKPAGESPVDPDGVLVRVGDTFSLPDGPAWDGSGELVVSDVKDQSVHCYRPVEKSWKAVPIESARYSGFFVQ
;
A
#
# COMPACT_ATOMS: atom_id res chain seq x y z
N MET A 1 -75.66 -2.60 49.34
CA MET A 1 -74.98 -3.76 48.74
C MET A 1 -75.51 -3.97 47.33
N LYS A 2 -74.72 -3.73 46.28
CA LYS A 2 -74.55 -4.68 45.15
C LYS A 2 -73.50 -4.14 44.16
N GLU A 3 -72.46 -4.96 44.00
CA GLU A 3 -71.44 -5.07 42.95
C GLU A 3 -70.80 -3.83 42.31
N MET A 4 -69.52 -3.69 42.67
CA MET A 4 -68.46 -3.03 41.92
C MET A 4 -68.00 -4.00 40.83
N SER A 5 -68.27 -3.68 39.56
CA SER A 5 -67.82 -4.48 38.43
C SER A 5 -66.43 -4.01 38.00
N GLU A 6 -65.44 -4.88 38.18
CA GLU A 6 -64.15 -4.79 37.50
C GLU A 6 -64.37 -4.85 35.99
N MET A 7 -63.80 -3.89 35.27
CA MET A 7 -63.57 -4.03 33.83
C MET A 7 -62.09 -3.80 33.56
N THR A 8 -61.40 -4.91 33.42
CA THR A 8 -60.03 -5.08 32.97
C THR A 8 -59.80 -4.32 31.66
N CYS A 9 -58.81 -3.42 31.63
CA CYS A 9 -58.25 -2.88 30.39
C CYS A 9 -56.85 -3.49 30.20
N PRO A 10 -56.55 -4.10 29.04
CA PRO A 10 -55.32 -4.85 28.86
C PRO A 10 -54.10 -3.92 28.79
N GLN A 11 -53.01 -4.40 29.37
CA GLN A 11 -51.69 -3.81 29.21
C GLN A 11 -51.35 -3.68 27.73
N MET A 12 -51.14 -2.45 27.27
CA MET A 12 -50.57 -2.16 25.96
C MET A 12 -49.35 -1.26 26.15
N PHE A 13 -48.32 -1.79 26.81
CA PHE A 13 -46.95 -1.30 26.58
C PHE A 13 -46.47 -1.96 25.29
N GLY A 14 -46.61 -1.22 24.18
CA GLY A 14 -45.98 -1.58 22.92
C GLY A 14 -44.48 -1.72 23.17
N THR A 15 -43.99 -2.95 23.06
CA THR A 15 -42.57 -3.26 23.01
C THR A 15 -42.04 -2.78 21.67
N GLY A 16 -41.82 -1.47 21.57
CA GLY A 16 -40.91 -0.89 20.59
C GLY A 16 -39.55 -1.52 20.84
N SER A 17 -39.28 -2.60 20.11
CA SER A 17 -38.16 -3.49 20.36
C SER A 17 -36.87 -2.68 20.38
N LEU A 18 -36.18 -2.67 21.52
CA LEU A 18 -34.82 -2.13 21.69
C LEU A 18 -33.86 -2.60 20.58
N ASN A 19 -34.18 -3.75 19.96
CA ASN A 19 -33.47 -4.33 18.83
C ASN A 19 -33.52 -3.48 17.56
N THR A 20 -34.59 -2.71 17.32
CA THR A 20 -34.72 -1.88 16.10
C THR A 20 -33.83 -0.63 16.20
N ALA A 21 -33.87 0.06 17.35
CA ALA A 21 -32.98 1.20 17.60
C ALA A 21 -31.51 0.77 17.61
N ALA A 22 -31.18 -0.36 18.25
CA ALA A 22 -29.83 -0.91 18.24
C ALA A 22 -29.34 -1.28 16.82
N ARG A 23 -30.22 -1.84 15.98
CA ARG A 23 -29.89 -2.14 14.57
C ARG A 23 -29.63 -0.88 13.75
N HIS A 24 -30.42 0.18 13.93
CA HIS A 24 -30.20 1.45 13.24
C HIS A 24 -28.92 2.14 13.69
N ILE A 25 -28.59 2.07 14.99
CA ILE A 25 -27.31 2.58 15.52
C ILE A 25 -26.12 1.80 14.94
N SER A 26 -26.20 0.47 14.88
CA SER A 26 -25.15 -0.35 14.24
C SER A 26 -24.97 -0.05 12.75
N LEU A 27 -26.07 0.15 12.01
CA LEU A 27 -26.03 0.52 10.59
C LEU A 27 -25.41 1.91 10.38
N LEU A 28 -25.77 2.89 11.22
CA LEU A 28 -25.15 4.22 11.18
C LEU A 28 -23.64 4.16 11.48
N CYS A 29 -23.23 3.36 12.46
CA CYS A 29 -21.83 3.16 12.80
C CYS A 29 -21.04 2.52 11.64
N LEU A 30 -21.61 1.54 10.93
CA LEU A 30 -21.00 0.95 9.73
C LEU A 30 -20.86 1.98 8.59
N CYS A 31 -21.88 2.82 8.39
CA CYS A 31 -21.84 3.85 7.35
C CYS A 31 -20.85 4.97 7.66
N LEU A 32 -20.72 5.38 8.93
CA LEU A 32 -19.74 6.40 9.36
C LEU A 32 -18.30 5.88 9.30
N SER A 33 -18.06 4.63 9.68
CA SER A 33 -16.73 4.02 9.59
C SER A 33 -16.32 3.69 8.15
N GLY A 34 -17.26 3.37 7.27
CA GLY A 34 -16.99 3.21 5.84
C GLY A 34 -16.73 4.52 5.08
N SER A 35 -17.21 5.65 5.61
CA SER A 35 -17.05 6.97 4.96
C SER A 35 -15.72 7.66 5.30
N LEU A 36 -15.00 7.21 6.33
CA LEU A 36 -13.70 7.77 6.73
C LEU A 36 -12.54 7.43 5.79
N ALA A 37 -12.80 6.70 4.69
CA ALA A 37 -11.81 6.41 3.65
C ALA A 37 -11.82 7.43 2.49
N LEU A 38 -12.66 8.47 2.53
CA LEU A 38 -12.67 9.53 1.50
C LEU A 38 -11.50 10.51 1.74
N GLY A 39 -10.33 10.17 1.19
CA GLY A 39 -9.15 11.03 1.25
C GLY A 39 -7.82 10.31 1.45
N ALA A 40 -7.82 8.96 1.49
CA ALA A 40 -6.56 8.23 1.40
C ALA A 40 -5.89 8.59 0.06
N LYS A 41 -4.83 9.41 0.13
CA LYS A 41 -3.94 9.68 -1.00
C LYS A 41 -3.55 8.32 -1.59
N PRO A 42 -3.69 8.10 -2.91
CA PRO A 42 -3.27 6.84 -3.50
C PRO A 42 -1.83 6.58 -3.07
N ALA A 43 -1.55 5.38 -2.58
CA ALA A 43 -0.24 4.96 -2.08
C ALA A 43 0.82 4.81 -3.20
N GLY A 44 0.68 5.58 -4.28
CA GLY A 44 1.52 5.58 -5.45
C GLY A 44 1.73 7.00 -5.92
N GLU A 45 2.48 7.79 -5.15
CA GLU A 45 3.32 8.77 -5.82
C GLU A 45 4.26 7.97 -6.72
N SER A 46 4.35 8.36 -7.99
CA SER A 46 5.37 7.84 -8.88
C SER A 46 6.73 7.98 -8.16
N PRO A 47 7.55 6.92 -8.05
CA PRO A 47 8.89 7.06 -7.50
C PRO A 47 9.78 7.94 -8.39
N VAL A 48 9.34 8.20 -9.62
CA VAL A 48 9.97 9.13 -10.55
C VAL A 48 9.44 10.53 -10.27
N ASP A 49 10.32 11.40 -9.78
CA ASP A 49 10.14 12.84 -9.71
C ASP A 49 10.28 13.44 -11.13
N PRO A 50 9.19 13.91 -11.77
CA PRO A 50 9.22 14.43 -13.13
C PRO A 50 9.92 15.79 -13.23
N ASP A 51 10.02 16.54 -12.13
CA ASP A 51 10.65 17.85 -12.06
C ASP A 51 12.10 17.77 -11.55
N GLY A 52 12.51 16.59 -11.09
CA GLY A 52 13.84 16.30 -10.58
C GLY A 52 14.93 16.44 -11.64
N VAL A 53 16.06 17.04 -11.26
CA VAL A 53 17.22 17.16 -12.15
C VAL A 53 17.85 15.78 -12.35
N LEU A 54 18.03 15.39 -13.61
CA LEU A 54 18.76 14.16 -13.96
C LEU A 54 20.22 14.27 -13.52
N VAL A 55 20.66 13.33 -12.68
CA VAL A 55 22.04 13.24 -12.22
C VAL A 55 22.75 12.09 -12.93
N ARG A 56 23.90 12.39 -13.55
CA ARG A 56 24.80 11.35 -14.06
C ARG A 56 25.52 10.70 -12.87
N VAL A 57 25.33 9.40 -12.71
CA VAL A 57 25.94 8.64 -11.60
C VAL A 57 27.06 7.70 -12.04
N GLY A 58 27.24 7.44 -13.34
CA GLY A 58 28.36 6.68 -13.88
C GLY A 58 28.51 6.83 -15.40
N ASP A 59 29.73 6.64 -15.92
CA ASP A 59 30.07 6.79 -17.35
C ASP A 59 31.11 5.79 -17.86
N THR A 60 31.62 4.90 -17.00
CA THR A 60 32.71 3.97 -17.33
C THR A 60 32.24 2.60 -17.83
N PHE A 61 30.95 2.42 -18.09
CA PHE A 61 30.39 1.13 -18.52
C PHE A 61 30.72 0.81 -19.98
N SER A 62 30.96 -0.46 -20.28
CA SER A 62 31.32 -0.94 -21.62
C SER A 62 30.08 -1.28 -22.48
N LEU A 63 29.05 -1.88 -21.87
CA LEU A 63 27.71 -2.10 -22.41
C LEU A 63 26.72 -2.32 -21.25
N PRO A 64 26.24 -1.26 -20.59
CA PRO A 64 25.31 -1.40 -19.47
C PRO A 64 23.93 -1.83 -19.96
N ASP A 65 23.35 -2.86 -19.35
CA ASP A 65 22.02 -3.38 -19.63
C ASP A 65 21.28 -3.76 -18.34
N GLY A 66 19.94 -3.70 -18.39
CA GLY A 66 19.04 -4.14 -17.33
C GLY A 66 19.24 -3.50 -15.95
N PRO A 67 19.29 -2.15 -15.81
CA PRO A 67 19.37 -1.50 -14.50
C PRO A 67 18.13 -1.82 -13.63
N ALA A 68 18.35 -2.30 -12.40
CA ALA A 68 17.30 -2.70 -11.46
C ALA A 68 17.59 -2.16 -10.05
N TRP A 69 16.56 -1.69 -9.35
CA TRP A 69 16.68 -1.42 -7.92
C TRP A 69 16.55 -2.72 -7.13
N ASP A 70 17.50 -3.02 -6.27
CA ASP A 70 17.28 -4.02 -5.23
C ASP A 70 16.34 -3.45 -4.16
N GLY A 71 15.57 -4.30 -3.48
CA GLY A 71 14.60 -3.84 -2.48
C GLY A 71 15.23 -3.09 -1.28
N SER A 72 16.56 -2.98 -1.23
CA SER A 72 17.31 -2.23 -0.22
C SER A 72 17.68 -0.80 -0.65
N GLY A 73 17.35 -0.42 -1.90
CA GLY A 73 17.60 0.91 -2.45
C GLY A 73 18.93 1.06 -3.17
N GLU A 74 19.55 -0.05 -3.57
CA GLU A 74 20.73 -0.06 -4.41
C GLU A 74 20.37 -0.27 -5.88
N LEU A 75 21.04 0.45 -6.78
CA LEU A 75 20.86 0.26 -8.22
C LEU A 75 21.88 -0.74 -8.73
N VAL A 76 21.41 -1.91 -9.17
CA VAL A 76 22.23 -2.96 -9.78
C VAL A 76 22.19 -2.81 -11.30
N VAL A 77 23.35 -2.84 -11.94
CA VAL A 77 23.51 -2.71 -13.39
C VAL A 77 24.44 -3.80 -13.89
N SER A 78 24.03 -4.53 -14.93
CA SER A 78 24.90 -5.48 -15.61
C SER A 78 25.72 -4.76 -16.69
N ASP A 79 27.03 -4.98 -16.73
CA ASP A 79 27.91 -4.53 -17.81
C ASP A 79 28.26 -5.73 -18.68
N VAL A 80 27.43 -5.98 -19.69
CA VAL A 80 27.38 -7.25 -20.41
C VAL A 80 28.68 -7.54 -21.16
N LYS A 81 29.31 -6.50 -21.73
CA LYS A 81 30.55 -6.64 -22.48
C LYS A 81 31.76 -6.80 -21.56
N ASP A 82 31.75 -6.18 -20.38
CA ASP A 82 32.80 -6.32 -19.37
C ASP A 82 32.64 -7.60 -18.53
N GLN A 83 31.49 -8.27 -18.64
CA GLN A 83 31.14 -9.48 -17.87
C GLN A 83 31.13 -9.22 -16.36
N SER A 84 30.69 -8.03 -15.97
CA SER A 84 30.65 -7.58 -14.58
C SER A 84 29.26 -7.06 -14.20
N VAL A 85 29.02 -6.96 -12.91
CA VAL A 85 27.79 -6.38 -12.33
C VAL A 85 28.24 -5.35 -11.31
N HIS A 86 27.63 -4.18 -11.38
CA HIS A 86 27.93 -3.07 -10.50
C HIS A 86 26.69 -2.68 -9.70
N CYS A 87 26.92 -2.36 -8.43
CA CYS A 87 25.90 -1.82 -7.54
C CYS A 87 26.24 -0.36 -7.23
N TYR A 88 25.29 0.54 -7.44
CA TYR A 88 25.35 1.94 -7.04
C TYR A 88 24.52 2.15 -5.78
N ARG A 89 25.14 2.74 -4.77
CA ARG A 89 24.47 3.18 -3.55
C ARG A 89 24.25 4.69 -3.60
N PRO A 90 23.01 5.19 -3.73
CA PRO A 90 22.75 6.62 -3.78
C PRO A 90 23.23 7.37 -2.53
N VAL A 91 23.13 6.74 -1.36
CA VAL A 91 23.58 7.32 -0.08
C VAL A 91 25.09 7.55 -0.06
N GLU A 92 25.86 6.60 -0.59
CA GLU A 92 27.32 6.66 -0.63
C GLU A 92 27.85 7.38 -1.89
N LYS A 93 26.98 7.58 -2.89
CA LYS A 93 27.32 8.12 -4.23
C LYS A 93 28.49 7.38 -4.88
N SER A 94 28.55 6.07 -4.70
CA SER A 94 29.66 5.24 -5.15
C SER A 94 29.19 3.94 -5.79
N TRP A 95 29.98 3.46 -6.74
CA TRP A 95 29.83 2.14 -7.33
C TRP A 95 30.68 1.09 -6.62
N LYS A 96 30.15 -0.12 -6.50
CA LYS A 96 30.84 -1.30 -6.03
C LYS A 96 30.68 -2.41 -7.06
N ALA A 97 31.77 -3.12 -7.35
CA ALA A 97 31.67 -4.36 -8.10
C ALA A 97 30.97 -5.40 -7.22
N VAL A 98 29.97 -6.07 -7.78
CA VAL A 98 29.34 -7.21 -7.14
C VAL A 98 30.26 -8.40 -7.33
N PRO A 99 30.69 -9.10 -6.26
CA PRO A 99 31.45 -10.33 -6.41
C PRO A 99 30.60 -11.38 -7.14
N ILE A 100 31.04 -11.76 -8.32
CA ILE A 100 30.36 -12.74 -9.17
C ILE A 100 31.09 -14.07 -9.01
N GLU A 101 30.38 -15.09 -8.49
CA GLU A 101 30.78 -16.47 -8.76
C GLU A 101 30.47 -16.77 -10.24
N SER A 102 31.28 -17.59 -10.92
CA SER A 102 31.15 -17.85 -12.37
C SER A 102 29.71 -18.22 -12.79
N ALA A 103 28.94 -17.21 -13.20
CA ALA A 103 27.55 -17.30 -13.59
C ALA A 103 27.23 -16.16 -14.57
N ARG A 104 26.23 -16.38 -15.43
CA ARG A 104 25.68 -15.35 -16.33
C ARG A 104 24.37 -14.86 -15.73
N TYR A 105 24.31 -13.57 -15.38
CA TYR A 105 23.09 -12.93 -14.89
C TYR A 105 22.40 -12.22 -16.05
N SER A 106 21.08 -12.38 -16.15
CA SER A 106 20.21 -11.66 -17.07
C SER A 106 18.99 -11.22 -16.27
N GLY A 107 18.69 -9.93 -16.29
CA GLY A 107 17.46 -9.37 -15.73
C GLY A 107 16.44 -9.17 -16.83
N PHE A 108 15.22 -9.68 -16.64
CA PHE A 108 14.08 -9.38 -17.51
C PHE A 108 12.98 -8.74 -16.67
N PHE A 109 12.41 -7.63 -17.14
CA PHE A 109 11.29 -6.96 -16.48
C PHE A 109 9.99 -7.29 -17.22
N VAL A 110 8.98 -7.72 -16.47
CA VAL A 110 7.60 -7.78 -16.93
C VAL A 110 6.88 -6.58 -16.32
N GLN A 111 6.33 -5.71 -17.17
CA GLN A 111 5.58 -4.52 -16.77
C GLN A 111 4.14 -4.87 -16.42
#